data_AF-A0A6C0AYA0-F1
#
_entry.id   AF-A0A6C0AYA0-F1
#
_cell.length_a   1.000
_cell.length_b   1.000
_cell.length_c   1.000
_cell.angle_alpha   90.00
_cell.angle_beta   90.00
_cell.angle_gamma   90.00
#
_symmetry.space_group_name_H-M   'P 1'
#
loop_
_entity.id
_entity.type
_entity.pdbx_description
1 polymer ?
#
loop_
_entity_poly.entity_id
_entity_poly.type
_entity_poly.pdbx_seq_one_letter_code
_entity_poly.pdbx_strand_id
1 'polypeptide(L)'
;MNENIQPNRVEQMIKIQSKALELFKNKNQDYGDAFAKFGVIGVLMRIEDKIQRAISVDKNKVTLVNDETIKDTLIDLHNYAAMALLLLDEE
;
A
#
# COMPACT_ATOMS: atom_id res chain seq x y z
N MET A 1 13.37 -7.32 36.54
CA MET A 1 13.46 -5.99 35.91
C MET A 1 12.87 -6.13 34.53
N ASN A 2 11.66 -5.62 34.30
CA ASN A 2 11.02 -5.68 32.99
C ASN A 2 11.53 -4.50 32.17
N GLU A 3 12.58 -4.72 31.37
CA GLU A 3 12.92 -3.80 30.31
C GLU A 3 11.79 -3.85 29.28
N ASN A 4 10.96 -2.81 29.25
CA ASN A 4 10.10 -2.53 28.11
C ASN A 4 11.02 -2.28 26.91
N ILE A 5 11.41 -3.35 26.20
CA ILE A 5 12.12 -3.26 24.93
C ILE A 5 11.14 -2.61 23.95
N GLN A 6 11.28 -1.30 23.77
CA GLN A 6 10.60 -0.59 22.70
C GLN A 6 10.93 -1.32 21.39
N PRO A 7 9.92 -1.81 20.66
CA PRO A 7 10.18 -2.57 19.45
C PRO A 7 10.96 -1.71 18.45
N ASN A 8 12.07 -2.27 17.97
CA ASN A 8 12.97 -1.61 17.03
C ASN A 8 12.18 -1.18 15.77
N ARG A 9 12.15 0.13 15.51
CA ARG A 9 11.39 0.70 14.38
C ARG A 9 11.84 0.16 13.04
N VAL A 10 13.13 -0.18 12.92
CA VAL A 10 13.69 -0.80 11.71
C VAL A 10 13.07 -2.18 11.50
N GLU A 11 12.98 -3.01 12.55
CA GLU A 11 12.36 -4.34 12.45
C GLU A 11 10.86 -4.25 12.13
N GLN A 12 10.17 -3.25 12.67
CA GLN A 12 8.77 -2.99 12.32
C GLN A 12 8.62 -2.64 10.84
N MET A 13 9.47 -1.76 10.32
CA MET A 13 9.48 -1.37 8.92
C MET A 13 9.78 -2.57 8.01
N ILE A 14 10.77 -3.39 8.35
CA ILE A 14 11.10 -4.62 7.62
C ILE A 14 9.90 -5.55 7.53
N LYS A 15 9.15 -5.75 8.63
CA LYS A 15 7.94 -6.57 8.65
C LYS A 15 6.86 -6.00 7.73
N ILE A 16 6.67 -4.67 7.73
CA ILE A 16 5.70 -3.99 6.85
C ILE A 16 6.08 -4.17 5.39
N GLN A 17 7.34 -3.90 5.03
CA GLN A 17 7.86 -4.04 3.67
C GLN A 17 7.76 -5.49 3.18
N SER A 18 8.04 -6.47 4.04
CA SER A 18 7.92 -7.89 3.69
C SER A 18 6.47 -8.26 3.34
N LYS A 19 5.49 -7.80 4.14
CA LYS A 19 4.07 -8.00 3.85
C LYS A 19 3.65 -7.28 2.58
N ALA A 20 4.13 -6.06 2.37
CA ALA A 20 3.82 -5.27 1.17
C ALA A 20 4.35 -5.96 -0.09
N LEU A 21 5.58 -6.47 -0.05
CA LEU A 21 6.20 -7.24 -1.13
C LEU A 21 5.43 -8.53 -1.45
N GLU A 22 4.99 -9.27 -0.43
CA GLU A 22 4.16 -10.47 -0.64
C GLU A 22 2.84 -10.12 -1.33
N LEU A 23 2.18 -9.05 -0.88
CA LEU A 23 0.95 -8.58 -1.50
C LEU A 23 1.18 -8.13 -2.96
N PHE A 24 2.27 -7.43 -3.23
CA PHE A 24 2.66 -7.04 -4.58
C PHE A 24 2.85 -8.27 -5.46
N LYS A 25 3.61 -9.28 -5.01
CA LYS A 25 3.83 -10.53 -5.76
C LYS A 25 2.52 -11.22 -6.12
N ASN A 26 1.61 -11.36 -5.15
CA ASN A 26 0.31 -11.99 -5.37
C ASN A 26 -0.51 -11.21 -6.42
N LYS A 27 -0.63 -9.89 -6.27
CA LYS A 27 -1.36 -9.04 -7.23
C LYS A 27 -0.69 -9.03 -8.62
N ASN A 28 0.63 -9.01 -8.69
CA ASN A 28 1.35 -9.01 -9.96
C ASN A 28 1.23 -10.35 -10.69
N GLN A 29 1.10 -11.46 -9.96
CA GLN A 29 0.77 -12.75 -10.55
C GLN A 29 -0.64 -12.76 -11.17
N ASP A 30 -1.60 -12.10 -10.52
CA ASP A 30 -2.99 -12.06 -10.98
C ASP A 30 -3.21 -11.08 -12.15
N TYR A 31 -2.53 -9.92 -12.13
CA TYR A 31 -2.79 -8.79 -13.04
C TYR A 31 -1.62 -8.44 -13.98
N GLY A 32 -0.44 -9.03 -13.78
CA GLY A 32 0.79 -8.64 -14.48
C GLY A 32 1.13 -7.15 -14.31
N ASP A 33 1.87 -6.59 -15.26
CA ASP A 33 2.28 -5.18 -15.28
C ASP A 33 1.15 -4.20 -15.64
N ALA A 34 -0.09 -4.50 -15.26
CA ALA A 34 -1.23 -3.62 -15.47
C ALA A 34 -1.07 -2.23 -14.81
N PHE A 35 -0.15 -2.10 -13.84
CA PHE A 35 0.21 -0.81 -13.24
C PHE A 35 1.02 0.09 -14.19
N ALA A 36 1.82 -0.49 -15.09
CA ALA A 36 2.69 0.22 -16.03
C ALA A 36 1.94 0.86 -17.21
N LYS A 37 0.72 0.40 -17.51
CA LYS A 37 -0.06 0.77 -18.72
C LYS A 37 -0.18 2.28 -18.98
N PHE A 38 -0.21 3.09 -17.93
CA PHE A 38 -0.36 4.55 -18.00
C PHE A 38 0.83 5.28 -17.38
N GLY A 39 1.96 4.60 -17.23
CA GLY A 39 3.17 5.12 -16.59
C GLY A 39 2.92 5.61 -15.16
N VAL A 40 3.83 6.46 -14.69
CA VAL A 40 3.80 7.07 -13.36
C VAL A 40 2.49 7.80 -13.08
N ILE A 41 1.94 8.52 -14.07
CA ILE A 41 0.68 9.26 -13.93
C ILE A 41 -0.47 8.32 -13.56
N GLY A 42 -0.56 7.16 -14.20
CA GLY A 42 -1.58 6.16 -13.88
C GLY A 42 -1.45 5.55 -12.48
N VAL A 43 -0.24 5.53 -11.93
CA VAL A 43 -0.01 5.09 -10.55
C VAL A 43 -0.44 6.18 -9.55
N LEU A 44 -0.13 7.46 -9.84
CA LEU A 44 -0.56 8.59 -9.02
C LEU A 44 -2.10 8.71 -8.95
N MET A 45 -2.80 8.49 -10.06
CA MET A 45 -4.27 8.46 -10.07
C MET A 45 -4.84 7.37 -9.15
N ARG A 46 -4.22 6.17 -9.15
CA ARG A 46 -4.64 5.08 -8.25
C ARG A 46 -4.40 5.41 -6.77
N ILE A 47 -3.33 6.14 -6.46
CA ILE A 47 -3.06 6.67 -5.11
C ILE A 47 -4.18 7.62 -4.69
N GLU A 48 -4.53 8.57 -5.54
CA GLU A 48 -5.63 9.52 -5.28
C GLU A 48 -6.94 8.79 -5.01
N ASP A 49 -7.35 7.88 -5.89
CA ASP A 49 -8.58 7.08 -5.74
C ASP A 49 -8.63 6.29 -4.44
N LYS A 50 -7.48 5.76 -4.00
CA LYS A 50 -7.40 4.98 -2.76
C LYS A 50 -7.49 5.89 -1.53
N ILE A 51 -6.87 7.06 -1.55
CA ILE A 51 -6.96 8.07 -0.48
C ILE A 51 -8.40 8.59 -0.35
N GLN A 52 -9.04 8.95 -1.47
CA GLN A 52 -10.42 9.46 -1.45
C GLN A 52 -11.41 8.42 -0.88
N ARG A 53 -11.20 7.14 -1.18
CA ARG A 53 -11.97 6.03 -0.59
C ARG A 53 -11.75 5.93 0.91
N ALA A 54 -10.50 5.96 1.39
CA ALA A 54 -10.18 5.90 2.82
C ALA A 54 -10.80 7.06 3.61
N ILE A 55 -10.73 8.28 3.07
CA ILE A 55 -11.29 9.48 3.71
C ILE A 55 -12.83 9.47 3.69
N SER A 56 -13.44 9.00 2.61
CA SER A 56 -14.91 8.90 2.49
C SER A 56 -15.51 7.89 3.49
N VAL A 57 -14.78 6.83 3.82
CA VAL A 57 -15.16 5.86 4.86
C VAL A 57 -15.17 6.52 6.25
N ASP A 58 -14.24 7.42 6.53
CA ASP A 58 -14.12 8.08 7.84
C ASP A 58 -15.24 9.11 8.11
N LYS A 59 -15.65 9.87 7.09
CA LYS A 59 -16.69 10.92 7.24
C LYS A 59 -18.08 10.41 7.58
N ASN A 60 -18.43 9.19 7.19
CA ASN A 60 -19.80 8.70 7.30
C ASN A 60 -20.09 7.87 8.57
N LYS A 61 -19.11 7.54 9.43
CA LYS A 61 -19.30 6.55 10.54
C LYS A 61 -20.02 5.26 10.11
N VAL A 62 -20.09 4.99 8.80
CA VAL A 62 -20.71 3.80 8.25
C VAL A 62 -19.63 2.75 8.34
N THR A 63 -19.82 1.86 9.32
CA THR A 63 -19.37 0.48 9.38
C THR A 63 -18.50 0.12 8.18
N LEU A 64 -17.20 -0.08 8.42
CA LEU A 64 -16.27 -0.67 7.47
C LEU A 64 -17.04 -1.71 6.66
N VAL A 65 -17.18 -1.49 5.35
CA VAL A 65 -17.58 -2.57 4.46
C VAL A 65 -16.56 -3.67 4.73
N ASN A 66 -17.06 -4.83 5.14
CA ASN A 66 -16.41 -5.82 6.00
C ASN A 66 -15.05 -6.42 5.57
N ASP A 67 -14.33 -5.89 4.58
CA ASP A 67 -13.19 -6.61 3.98
C ASP A 67 -11.88 -5.82 3.84
N GLU A 68 -11.83 -4.49 4.02
CA GLU A 68 -10.58 -3.74 3.84
C GLU A 68 -10.30 -2.75 4.97
N THR A 69 -9.19 -2.97 5.70
CA THR A 69 -8.81 -2.11 6.83
C THR A 69 -8.01 -0.89 6.36
N ILE A 70 -7.97 0.19 7.17
CA ILE A 70 -7.06 1.32 6.92
C ILE A 70 -5.60 0.88 6.75
N LYS A 71 -5.20 -0.20 7.44
CA LYS A 71 -3.87 -0.80 7.33
C LYS A 71 -3.63 -1.38 5.95
N ASP A 72 -4.60 -2.07 5.35
CA ASP A 72 -4.47 -2.63 4.01
C ASP A 72 -4.41 -1.52 2.96
N THR A 73 -5.18 -0.45 3.15
CA THR A 73 -5.08 0.76 2.31
C THR A 73 -3.69 1.39 2.37
N LEU A 74 -3.11 1.54 3.56
CA LEU A 74 -1.76 2.09 3.70
C LEU A 74 -0.68 1.20 3.06
N ILE A 75 -0.85 -0.12 3.10
CA ILE A 75 0.04 -1.07 2.41
C ILE A 75 -0.10 -0.95 0.89
N ASP A 76 -1.31 -0.82 0.36
CA ASP A 76 -1.54 -0.57 -1.06
C ASP A 76 -0.87 0.73 -1.52
N LEU A 77 -1.01 1.81 -0.74
CA LEU A 77 -0.36 3.09 -1.02
C LEU A 77 1.17 2.97 -1.00
N HIS A 78 1.74 2.20 -0.06
CA HIS A 78 3.17 1.90 -0.04
C HIS A 78 3.61 1.19 -1.34
N ASN A 79 2.86 0.19 -1.79
CA ASN A 79 3.16 -0.52 -3.03
C ASN A 79 3.00 0.37 -4.27
N TYR A 80 2.00 1.25 -4.32
CA TYR A 80 1.87 2.20 -5.43
C TYR A 80 3.05 3.17 -5.51
N ALA A 81 3.53 3.68 -4.38
CA ALA A 81 4.74 4.50 -4.39
C ALA A 81 5.95 3.72 -4.92
N ALA A 82 6.14 2.46 -4.50
CA ALA A 82 7.20 1.60 -5.02
C ALA A 82 7.05 1.32 -6.52
N MET A 83 5.84 1.03 -7.01
CA MET A 83 5.56 0.81 -8.43
C MET A 83 5.86 2.06 -9.28
N ALA A 84 5.54 3.26 -8.79
CA ALA A 84 5.90 4.49 -9.47
C ALA A 84 7.42 4.66 -9.61
N LEU A 85 8.18 4.30 -8.58
CA LEU A 85 9.65 4.32 -8.62
C LEU A 85 10.20 3.28 -9.61
N LEU A 86 9.66 2.06 -9.65
CA LEU A 86 10.05 1.06 -10.63
C LEU A 86 9.90 1.58 -12.07
N LEU A 87 8.79 2.27 -12.37
CA LEU A 87 8.57 2.86 -13.69
C LEU A 87 9.53 4.01 -14.01
N LEU A 88 9.95 4.79 -13.00
CA LEU A 88 10.92 5.86 -13.18
C LEU A 88 12.35 5.32 -13.41
N ASP A 89 12.69 4.19 -12.81
CA ASP A 89 14.01 3.55 -12.93
C ASP A 89 14.14 2.72 -14.24
N GLU A 90 13.03 2.41 -14.91
CA GLU A 90 12.98 1.74 -16.22
C GLU A 90 13.17 2.69 -17.42
N GLU A 91 13.01 4.01 -17.22
CA GLU A 91 13.24 5.07 -18.22
C GLU A 91 14.72 5.49 -18.31
#